data_AF-A0A158CK69-F1
#
_entry.id   AF-A0A158CK69-F1
#
_cell.length_a   1.000
_cell.length_b   1.000
_cell.length_c   1.000
_cell.angle_alpha   90.00
_cell.angle_beta   90.00
_cell.angle_gamma   90.00
#
_symmetry.space_group_name_H-M   'P 1'
#
loop_
_entity.id
_entity.type
_entity.pdbx_description
1 polymer ?
#
loop_
_entity_poly.entity_id
_entity_poly.type
_entity_poly.pdbx_seq_one_letter_code
_entity_poly.pdbx_strand_id
1 'polypeptide(L)'
;MVRKTHFDPQRVREEIAIAAARMIAEDGLDYATAKRKAARQVVGEAKIGGEFLPDNDQIEEEIRTYQAIFQGDTQPAVLRHMREVALDWMERLKPFDPYLTGAVLNGTAGEHSDVHLQCFCDNPKEVSIYLLNANVQYDVSETRHFAGRGYVETLSFLHRVRGDEPVGVHIALYGADDLRGAVRADGRGRLARANAAAVRALLDQPDVPPLEIGG
;
A
#
# COMPACT_ATOMS: atom_id res chain seq x y z
N MET A 1 7.36 -44.42 -11.55
CA MET A 1 6.50 -44.10 -10.38
C MET A 1 6.76 -42.63 -10.05
N VAL A 2 5.86 -41.72 -10.45
CA VAL A 2 6.03 -40.28 -10.22
C VAL A 2 5.87 -40.04 -8.72
N ARG A 3 6.93 -39.57 -8.05
CA ARG A 3 6.83 -39.06 -6.67
C ARG A 3 5.77 -37.96 -6.70
N LYS A 4 4.56 -38.26 -6.20
CA LYS A 4 3.62 -37.20 -5.82
C LYS A 4 4.28 -36.50 -4.64
N THR A 5 4.96 -35.40 -4.90
CA THR A 5 5.42 -34.47 -3.89
C THR A 5 4.17 -34.03 -3.13
N HIS A 6 3.96 -34.56 -1.93
CA HIS A 6 2.95 -34.10 -0.99
C HIS A 6 3.44 -32.75 -0.46
N PHE A 7 3.32 -31.70 -1.25
CA PHE A 7 3.44 -30.35 -0.74
C PHE A 7 2.20 -30.07 0.08
N ASP A 8 2.37 -29.82 1.38
CA ASP A 8 1.31 -29.23 2.18
C ASP A 8 1.01 -27.82 1.61
N PRO A 9 -0.21 -27.59 1.07
CA PRO A 9 -0.56 -26.32 0.46
C PRO A 9 -0.42 -25.14 1.41
N GLN A 10 -0.63 -25.36 2.71
CA GLN A 10 -0.48 -24.30 3.71
C GLN A 10 0.99 -23.92 3.88
N ARG A 11 1.86 -24.91 4.07
CA ARG A 11 3.31 -24.66 4.25
C ARG A 11 3.94 -23.96 3.05
N VAL A 12 3.56 -24.37 1.83
CA VAL A 12 4.04 -23.70 0.60
C VAL A 12 3.55 -22.27 0.52
N ARG A 13 2.29 -22.03 0.91
CA ARG A 13 1.72 -20.68 0.91
C ARG A 13 2.46 -19.75 1.88
N GLU A 14 2.77 -20.23 3.08
CA GLU A 14 3.56 -19.52 4.08
C GLU A 14 4.98 -19.21 3.55
N GLU A 15 5.66 -20.19 2.96
CA GLU A 15 6.99 -19.99 2.35
C GLU A 15 6.95 -18.93 1.22
N ILE A 16 5.90 -18.93 0.40
CA ILE A 16 5.71 -17.91 -0.65
C ILE A 16 5.43 -16.53 -0.03
N ALA A 17 4.64 -16.45 1.04
CA ALA A 17 4.33 -15.20 1.72
C ALA A 17 5.59 -14.57 2.31
N ILE A 18 6.40 -15.36 3.04
CA ILE A 18 7.68 -14.92 3.62
C ILE A 18 8.63 -14.42 2.52
N ALA A 19 8.78 -15.19 1.43
CA ALA A 19 9.65 -14.80 0.33
C ALA A 19 9.15 -13.53 -0.38
N ALA A 20 7.84 -13.37 -0.56
CA ALA A 20 7.24 -12.18 -1.16
C ALA A 20 7.42 -10.96 -0.25
N ALA A 21 7.18 -11.10 1.06
CA ALA A 21 7.35 -10.03 2.03
C ALA A 21 8.78 -9.47 2.02
N ARG A 22 9.79 -10.36 1.99
CA ARG A 22 11.19 -9.95 1.87
C ARG A 22 11.46 -9.17 0.58
N MET A 23 10.98 -9.64 -0.57
CA MET A 23 11.14 -8.93 -1.85
C MET A 23 10.46 -7.55 -1.86
N ILE A 24 9.36 -7.39 -1.12
CA ILE A 24 8.69 -6.09 -1.02
C ILE A 24 9.49 -5.17 -0.09
N ALA A 25 9.90 -5.67 1.07
CA ALA A 25 10.58 -4.88 2.11
C ALA A 25 12.04 -4.52 1.77
N GLU A 26 12.77 -5.40 1.08
CA GLU A 26 14.19 -5.18 0.73
C GLU A 26 14.37 -4.62 -0.68
N ASP A 27 13.60 -5.10 -1.66
CA ASP A 27 13.83 -4.79 -3.08
C ASP A 27 12.77 -3.82 -3.65
N GLY A 28 11.75 -3.45 -2.87
CA GLY A 28 10.70 -2.52 -3.31
C GLY A 28 9.77 -3.06 -4.40
N LEU A 29 9.63 -4.39 -4.51
CA LEU A 29 8.77 -4.98 -5.54
C LEU A 29 7.29 -4.70 -5.27
N ASP A 30 6.51 -4.52 -6.34
CA ASP A 30 5.06 -4.55 -6.23
C ASP A 30 4.54 -5.93 -5.81
N TYR A 31 3.41 -5.97 -5.11
CA TYR A 31 2.80 -7.20 -4.58
C TYR A 31 2.62 -8.29 -5.63
N ALA A 32 2.20 -7.95 -6.85
CA ALA A 32 1.93 -8.94 -7.88
C ALA A 32 3.23 -9.55 -8.42
N THR A 33 4.26 -8.73 -8.61
CA THR A 33 5.58 -9.19 -9.05
C THR A 33 6.29 -9.97 -7.94
N ALA A 34 6.25 -9.50 -6.70
CA ALA A 34 6.80 -10.20 -5.54
C ALA A 34 6.14 -11.58 -5.37
N LYS A 35 4.80 -11.64 -5.35
CA LYS A 35 4.04 -12.91 -5.26
C LYS A 35 4.41 -13.88 -6.39
N ARG A 36 4.52 -13.38 -7.62
CA ARG A 36 4.88 -14.19 -8.79
C ARG A 36 6.32 -14.72 -8.72
N LYS A 37 7.28 -13.87 -8.33
CA LYS A 37 8.69 -14.27 -8.17
C LYS A 37 8.88 -15.25 -7.00
N ALA A 38 8.25 -14.98 -5.86
CA ALA A 38 8.26 -15.86 -4.70
C ALA A 38 7.66 -17.24 -5.02
N ALA A 39 6.52 -17.29 -5.71
CA ALA A 39 5.93 -18.55 -6.15
C ALA A 39 6.89 -19.36 -7.05
N ARG A 40 7.56 -18.69 -7.99
CA ARG A 40 8.56 -19.34 -8.85
C ARG A 40 9.79 -19.83 -8.07
N GLN A 41 10.20 -19.10 -7.04
CA GLN A 41 11.34 -19.48 -6.20
C GLN A 41 11.04 -20.71 -5.33
N VAL A 42 9.83 -20.78 -4.76
CA VAL A 42 9.44 -21.86 -3.83
C VAL A 42 9.05 -23.14 -4.57
N VAL A 43 8.26 -23.02 -5.65
CA VAL A 43 7.67 -24.19 -6.33
C VAL A 43 8.29 -24.48 -7.69
N GLY A 44 9.17 -23.60 -8.17
CA GLY A 44 9.81 -23.72 -9.50
C GLY A 44 8.92 -23.22 -10.63
N GLU A 45 9.19 -23.68 -11.86
CA GLU A 45 8.46 -23.25 -13.07
C GLU A 45 7.10 -23.95 -13.28
N ALA A 46 6.67 -24.78 -12.33
CA ALA A 46 5.39 -25.47 -12.39
C ALA A 46 4.23 -24.49 -12.17
N LYS A 47 3.15 -24.64 -12.94
CA LYS A 47 1.89 -23.93 -12.64
C LYS A 47 1.33 -24.47 -11.33
N ILE A 48 1.12 -23.59 -10.35
CA ILE A 48 0.49 -23.91 -9.07
C ILE A 48 -0.95 -23.43 -9.04
N GLY A 49 -1.80 -24.19 -8.34
CA GLY A 49 -3.17 -23.80 -8.07
C GLY A 49 -3.26 -22.60 -7.11
N GLY A 50 -4.39 -21.91 -7.10
CA GLY A 50 -4.63 -20.75 -6.25
C GLY A 50 -4.58 -21.08 -4.75
N GLU A 51 -4.79 -22.35 -4.38
CA GLU A 51 -4.68 -22.87 -3.02
C GLU A 51 -3.25 -22.82 -2.44
N PHE A 52 -2.24 -22.66 -3.29
CA PHE A 52 -0.84 -22.50 -2.88
C PHE A 52 -0.42 -21.03 -2.80
N LEU A 53 -1.22 -20.11 -3.32
CA LEU A 53 -0.86 -18.68 -3.36
C LEU A 53 -1.39 -17.96 -2.12
N PRO A 54 -0.57 -17.11 -1.48
CA PRO A 54 -1.05 -16.29 -0.39
C PRO A 54 -1.98 -15.19 -0.90
N ASP A 55 -2.97 -14.84 -0.09
CA ASP A 55 -3.71 -13.60 -0.28
C ASP A 55 -2.84 -12.38 0.09
N ASN A 56 -3.37 -11.17 -0.11
CA ASN A 56 -2.59 -9.96 0.17
C ASN A 56 -2.42 -9.74 1.67
N ASP A 57 -3.43 -10.09 2.48
CA ASP A 57 -3.37 -9.95 3.94
C ASP A 57 -2.25 -10.78 4.55
N GLN A 58 -2.09 -12.02 4.08
CA GLN A 58 -1.01 -12.91 4.49
C GLN A 58 0.36 -12.30 4.16
N ILE A 59 0.51 -11.70 2.98
CA ILE A 59 1.76 -11.02 2.62
C ILE A 59 1.98 -9.79 3.52
N GLU A 60 0.95 -8.97 3.77
CA GLU A 60 1.06 -7.81 4.65
C GLU A 60 1.48 -8.18 6.07
N GLU A 61 0.97 -9.29 6.60
CA GLU A 61 1.34 -9.78 7.93
C GLU A 61 2.81 -10.22 7.99
N GLU A 62 3.28 -10.91 6.94
CA GLU A 62 4.68 -11.29 6.82
C GLU A 62 5.59 -10.06 6.63
N ILE A 63 5.13 -9.01 5.92
CA ILE A 63 5.87 -7.75 5.82
C ILE A 63 6.02 -7.11 7.20
N ARG A 64 4.94 -7.02 7.98
CA ARG A 64 4.99 -6.50 9.36
C ARG A 64 5.96 -7.29 10.23
N THR A 65 5.88 -8.62 10.16
CA THR A 65 6.77 -9.51 10.91
C THR A 65 8.22 -9.29 10.52
N TYR A 66 8.51 -9.25 9.22
CA TYR A 66 9.84 -8.99 8.70
C TYR A 66 10.37 -7.62 9.15
N GLN A 67 9.57 -6.56 9.01
CA GLN A 67 9.94 -5.20 9.42
C GLN A 67 10.19 -5.10 10.92
N ALA A 68 9.37 -5.73 11.75
CA ALA A 68 9.58 -5.75 13.20
C ALA A 68 10.92 -6.41 13.59
N ILE A 69 11.34 -7.45 12.86
CA ILE A 69 12.57 -8.19 13.14
C ILE A 69 13.81 -7.47 12.59
N PHE A 70 13.74 -6.97 11.35
CA PHE A 70 14.92 -6.49 10.60
C PHE A 70 14.99 -4.97 10.42
N GLN A 71 13.87 -4.27 10.56
CA GLN A 71 13.75 -2.83 10.29
C GLN A 71 13.06 -2.06 11.43
N GLY A 72 13.01 -2.63 12.64
CA GLY A 72 12.27 -2.07 13.77
C GLY A 72 12.76 -0.70 14.22
N ASP A 73 14.05 -0.39 14.00
CA ASP A 73 14.65 0.89 14.37
C ASP A 73 14.44 2.00 13.32
N THR A 74 14.10 1.65 12.07
CA THR A 74 14.04 2.60 10.94
C THR A 74 12.63 2.76 10.39
N GLN A 75 11.91 1.66 10.20
CA GLN A 75 10.61 1.65 9.52
C GLN A 75 9.53 2.48 10.24
N PRO A 76 9.40 2.49 11.58
CA PRO A 76 8.39 3.32 12.25
C PRO A 76 8.58 4.82 11.96
N ALA A 77 9.82 5.31 11.92
CA ALA A 77 10.11 6.70 11.59
C ALA A 77 9.74 7.04 10.14
N VAL A 78 10.06 6.14 9.20
CA VAL A 78 9.70 6.29 7.78
C VAL A 78 8.17 6.31 7.61
N LEU A 79 7.46 5.36 8.23
CA LEU A 79 6.01 5.29 8.18
C LEU A 79 5.35 6.55 8.75
N ARG A 80 5.84 7.05 9.89
CA ARG A 80 5.36 8.29 10.49
C ARG A 80 5.57 9.48 9.56
N HIS A 81 6.75 9.62 8.96
CA HIS A 81 7.04 10.68 7.99
C HIS A 81 6.11 10.62 6.77
N MET A 82 5.89 9.43 6.20
CA MET A 82 4.96 9.27 5.07
C MET A 82 3.51 9.60 5.44
N ARG A 83 3.07 9.28 6.66
CA ARG A 83 1.75 9.67 7.17
C ARG A 83 1.64 11.19 7.36
N GLU A 84 2.70 11.87 7.77
CA GLU A 84 2.75 13.34 7.85
C GLU A 84 2.65 13.99 6.46
N VAL A 85 3.41 13.48 5.48
CA VAL A 85 3.34 13.93 4.08
C VAL A 85 1.94 13.69 3.52
N ALA A 86 1.36 12.51 3.75
CA ALA A 86 0.00 12.21 3.33
C ALA A 86 -1.00 13.20 3.92
N LEU A 87 -0.90 13.50 5.21
CA LEU A 87 -1.81 14.41 5.88
C LEU A 87 -1.71 15.86 5.34
N ASP A 88 -0.50 16.39 5.10
CA ASP A 88 -0.30 17.71 4.48
C ASP A 88 -0.99 17.79 3.10
N TRP A 89 -0.83 16.75 2.28
CA TRP A 89 -1.49 16.69 0.98
C TRP A 89 -3.01 16.53 1.08
N MET A 90 -3.51 15.72 2.01
CA MET A 90 -4.95 15.58 2.25
C MET A 90 -5.58 16.89 2.72
N GLU A 91 -4.87 17.72 3.50
CA GLU A 91 -5.36 19.04 3.90
C GLU A 91 -5.43 20.01 2.72
N ARG A 92 -4.43 20.00 1.83
CA ARG A 92 -4.41 20.78 0.58
C ARG A 92 -5.50 20.36 -0.40
N LEU A 93 -5.70 19.05 -0.52
CA LEU A 93 -6.66 18.45 -1.45
C LEU A 93 -8.07 18.33 -0.87
N LYS A 94 -8.33 18.89 0.32
CA LYS A 94 -9.64 18.85 1.00
C LYS A 94 -10.84 19.18 0.09
N PRO A 95 -10.78 20.12 -0.88
CA PRO A 95 -11.88 20.36 -1.81
C PRO A 95 -12.27 19.16 -2.69
N PHE A 96 -11.40 18.15 -2.81
CA PHE A 96 -11.53 16.99 -3.70
C PHE A 96 -11.75 15.66 -2.96
N ASP A 97 -12.19 15.73 -1.69
CA ASP A 97 -12.46 14.59 -0.80
C ASP A 97 -11.36 13.50 -0.83
N PRO A 98 -10.16 13.79 -0.29
CA PRO A 98 -9.01 12.90 -0.40
C PRO A 98 -9.00 11.80 0.68
N TYR A 99 -8.60 10.59 0.27
CA TYR A 99 -8.40 9.44 1.15
C TYR A 99 -7.04 8.79 0.95
N LEU A 100 -6.38 8.42 2.04
CA LEU A 100 -5.15 7.64 2.04
C LEU A 100 -5.45 6.15 1.80
N THR A 101 -4.58 5.48 1.05
CA THR A 101 -4.64 4.04 0.75
C THR A 101 -3.25 3.40 0.72
N GLY A 102 -3.19 2.08 0.60
CA GLY A 102 -1.94 1.35 0.39
C GLY A 102 -1.07 1.21 1.64
N ALA A 103 0.24 1.03 1.45
CA ALA A 103 1.17 0.64 2.50
C ALA A 103 1.22 1.62 3.69
N VAL A 104 1.08 2.92 3.42
CA VAL A 104 1.11 3.98 4.45
C VAL A 104 -0.10 3.88 5.38
N LEU A 105 -1.27 3.51 4.84
CA LEU A 105 -2.45 3.22 5.65
C LEU A 105 -2.28 1.91 6.42
N ASN A 106 -1.84 0.85 5.73
CA ASN A 106 -1.78 -0.50 6.27
C ASN A 106 -0.62 -0.71 7.27
N GLY A 107 0.24 0.29 7.43
CA GLY A 107 1.36 0.29 8.37
C GLY A 107 2.58 -0.49 7.90
N THR A 108 2.64 -0.85 6.62
CA THR A 108 3.73 -1.63 6.01
C THR A 108 4.68 -0.79 5.16
N ALA A 109 4.47 0.53 5.11
CA ALA A 109 5.33 1.41 4.32
C ALA A 109 6.76 1.42 4.86
N GLY A 110 7.73 1.32 3.94
CA GLY A 110 9.17 1.42 4.20
C GLY A 110 9.86 2.31 3.17
N GLU A 111 11.18 2.24 3.07
CA GLU A 111 12.01 3.11 2.20
C GLU A 111 11.57 3.11 0.72
N HIS A 112 11.04 2.00 0.22
CA HIS A 112 10.60 1.86 -1.17
C HIS A 112 9.09 2.08 -1.36
N SER A 113 8.41 2.69 -0.39
CA SER A 113 6.98 2.97 -0.46
C SER A 113 6.70 4.40 -0.88
N ASP A 114 5.59 4.58 -1.60
CA ASP A 114 5.07 5.89 -1.95
C ASP A 114 3.72 6.15 -1.26
N VAL A 115 3.34 7.42 -1.20
CA VAL A 115 2.04 7.85 -0.68
C VAL A 115 0.99 7.73 -1.79
N HIS A 116 -0.04 6.91 -1.55
CA HIS A 116 -1.16 6.74 -2.49
C HIS A 116 -2.43 7.37 -1.95
N LEU A 117 -2.88 8.43 -2.60
CA LEU A 117 -4.14 9.13 -2.34
C LEU A 117 -5.18 8.83 -3.42
N GLN A 118 -6.44 8.81 -3.02
CA GLN A 118 -7.59 8.77 -3.90
C GLN A 118 -8.43 10.02 -3.66
N CYS A 119 -8.66 10.81 -4.69
CA CYS A 119 -9.56 11.97 -4.64
C CYS A 119 -10.88 11.62 -5.33
N PHE A 120 -11.99 12.01 -4.71
CA PHE A 120 -13.34 11.79 -5.21
C PHE A 120 -13.98 13.14 -5.51
N CYS A 121 -14.10 13.47 -6.79
CA CYS A 121 -14.60 14.77 -7.22
C CYS A 121 -15.44 14.66 -8.50
N ASP A 122 -16.33 15.62 -8.71
CA ASP A 122 -17.18 15.65 -9.92
C ASP A 122 -16.37 15.94 -11.19
N ASN A 123 -15.26 16.67 -11.05
CA ASN A 123 -14.41 17.08 -12.16
C ASN A 123 -12.93 16.82 -11.85
N PRO A 124 -12.38 15.64 -12.23
CA PRO A 124 -10.97 15.29 -12.05
C PRO A 124 -9.97 16.35 -12.55
N LYS A 125 -10.32 17.11 -13.60
CA LYS A 125 -9.43 18.15 -14.15
C LYS A 125 -9.14 19.28 -13.18
N GLU A 126 -10.02 19.52 -12.20
CA GLU A 126 -9.80 20.57 -11.20
C GLU A 126 -8.63 20.23 -10.28
N VAL A 127 -8.35 18.95 -10.03
CA VAL A 127 -7.18 18.52 -9.26
C VAL A 127 -5.89 18.84 -10.03
N SER A 128 -5.87 18.55 -11.34
CA SER A 128 -4.74 18.88 -12.22
C SER A 128 -4.49 20.40 -12.25
N ILE A 129 -5.53 21.21 -12.41
CA ILE A 129 -5.43 22.67 -12.37
C ILE A 129 -4.93 23.16 -11.01
N TYR A 130 -5.41 22.57 -9.91
CA TYR A 130 -4.96 22.91 -8.57
C TYR A 130 -3.45 22.67 -8.39
N LEU A 131 -2.95 21.51 -8.82
CA LEU A 131 -1.52 21.20 -8.76
C LEU A 131 -0.68 22.17 -9.62
N LEU A 132 -1.14 22.49 -10.83
CA LEU A 132 -0.48 23.48 -11.69
C LEU A 132 -0.41 24.87 -11.02
N ASN A 133 -1.50 25.34 -10.44
CA ASN A 133 -1.54 26.62 -9.72
C ASN A 133 -0.63 26.62 -8.48
N ALA A 134 -0.45 25.46 -7.86
CA ALA A 134 0.50 25.27 -6.76
C ALA A 134 1.96 25.10 -7.24
N ASN A 135 2.23 25.23 -8.55
CA ASN A 135 3.53 24.99 -9.18
C ASN A 135 4.11 23.59 -8.91
N VAL A 136 3.24 22.58 -8.82
CA VAL A 136 3.63 21.19 -8.65
C VAL A 136 3.81 20.57 -10.03
N GLN A 137 5.03 20.13 -10.34
CA GLN A 137 5.29 19.35 -11.55
C GLN A 137 4.90 17.89 -11.29
N TYR A 138 4.05 17.33 -12.14
CA TYR A 138 3.56 15.97 -12.03
C TYR A 138 3.54 15.27 -13.38
N ASP A 139 3.67 13.95 -13.34
CA ASP A 139 3.47 13.05 -14.45
C ASP A 139 2.04 12.48 -14.41
N VAL A 140 1.48 12.22 -15.59
CA VAL A 140 0.15 11.62 -15.74
C VAL A 140 0.30 10.16 -16.15
N SER A 141 -0.40 9.29 -15.44
CA SER A 141 -0.49 7.86 -15.72
C SER A 141 -1.91 7.34 -15.48
N GLU A 142 -2.11 6.04 -15.65
CA GLU A 142 -3.38 5.37 -15.38
C GLU A 142 -3.19 4.26 -14.35
N THR A 143 -4.07 4.21 -13.35
CA THR A 143 -4.13 3.13 -12.36
C THR A 143 -5.44 2.38 -12.50
N ARG A 144 -5.44 1.08 -12.21
CA ARG A 144 -6.67 0.28 -12.26
C ARG A 144 -7.68 0.79 -11.23
N HIS A 145 -8.92 0.98 -11.66
CA HIS A 145 -10.00 1.40 -10.79
C HIS A 145 -10.22 0.37 -9.67
N PHE A 146 -10.35 0.80 -8.41
CA PHE A 146 -10.45 -0.11 -7.25
C PHE A 146 -11.64 -1.10 -7.36
N ALA A 147 -12.77 -0.67 -7.92
CA ALA A 147 -13.94 -1.51 -8.16
C ALA A 147 -13.92 -2.25 -9.53
N GLY A 148 -12.77 -2.27 -10.23
CA GLY A 148 -12.62 -2.97 -11.50
C GLY A 148 -13.32 -2.32 -12.70
N ARG A 149 -13.76 -1.05 -12.60
CA ARG A 149 -14.48 -0.31 -13.65
C ARG A 149 -13.57 0.29 -14.73
N GLY A 150 -12.45 -0.38 -15.03
CA GLY A 150 -11.43 0.12 -15.97
C GLY A 150 -10.24 0.76 -15.27
N TYR A 151 -9.82 1.92 -15.77
CA TYR A 151 -8.67 2.68 -15.30
C TYR A 151 -9.07 4.10 -14.94
N VAL A 152 -8.30 4.72 -14.04
CA VAL A 152 -8.45 6.11 -13.60
C VAL A 152 -7.15 6.86 -13.81
N GLU A 153 -7.25 8.14 -14.14
CA GLU A 153 -6.09 9.02 -14.25
C GLU A 153 -5.39 9.14 -12.87
N THR A 154 -4.06 9.13 -12.88
CA THR A 154 -3.22 9.23 -11.70
C THR A 154 -2.15 10.28 -11.91
N LEU A 155 -2.10 11.25 -11.01
CA LEU A 155 -1.09 12.31 -11.02
C LEU A 155 0.03 11.94 -10.05
N SER A 156 1.27 11.87 -10.53
CA SER A 156 2.41 11.38 -9.77
C SER A 156 3.51 12.43 -9.69
N PHE A 157 4.04 12.69 -8.50
CA PHE A 157 5.12 13.66 -8.33
C PHE A 157 5.97 13.34 -7.09
N LEU A 158 7.15 13.97 -7.00
CA LEU A 158 8.01 13.88 -5.83
C LEU A 158 7.76 15.06 -4.90
N HIS A 159 7.32 14.77 -3.68
CA HIS A 159 7.27 15.75 -2.59
C HIS A 159 8.65 15.86 -1.94
N ARG A 160 9.14 17.09 -1.78
CA ARG A 160 10.48 17.37 -1.23
C ARG A 160 10.36 18.24 0.01
N VAL A 161 10.74 17.69 1.15
CA VAL A 161 10.99 18.45 2.38
C VAL A 161 12.50 18.68 2.49
N ARG A 162 12.91 19.88 2.90
CA ARG A 162 14.34 20.20 3.02
C ARG A 162 14.97 19.34 4.12
N GLY A 163 15.92 18.50 3.73
CA GLY A 163 16.69 17.65 4.66
C GLY A 163 16.27 16.19 4.64
N ASP A 164 15.14 15.87 4.00
CA ASP A 164 14.61 14.51 3.92
C ASP A 164 14.73 13.95 2.50
N GLU A 165 14.62 12.62 2.38
CA GLU A 165 14.52 11.97 1.08
C GLU A 165 13.18 12.33 0.39
N PRO A 166 13.17 12.48 -0.94
CA PRO A 166 11.93 12.77 -1.66
C PRO A 166 10.93 11.63 -1.51
N VAL A 167 9.68 11.97 -1.19
CA VAL A 167 8.58 11.00 -1.09
C VAL A 167 7.74 11.05 -2.36
N GLY A 168 7.52 9.92 -3.03
CA GLY A 168 6.58 9.85 -4.14
C GLY A 168 5.15 10.00 -3.65
N VAL A 169 4.36 10.79 -4.37
CA VAL A 169 2.94 11.00 -4.10
C VAL A 169 2.17 10.71 -5.38
N HIS A 170 1.18 9.82 -5.27
CA HIS A 170 0.31 9.41 -6.35
C HIS A 170 -1.14 9.73 -5.99
N ILE A 171 -1.81 10.52 -6.82
CA ILE A 171 -3.21 10.92 -6.63
C ILE A 171 -4.03 10.31 -7.74
N ALA A 172 -4.77 9.25 -7.42
CA ALA A 172 -5.74 8.64 -8.33
C ALA A 172 -7.07 9.39 -8.29
N LEU A 173 -7.61 9.72 -9.47
CA LEU A 173 -8.77 10.60 -9.61
C LEU A 173 -10.03 9.80 -9.91
N TYR A 174 -11.00 9.83 -8.99
CA TYR A 174 -12.27 9.12 -9.08
C TYR A 174 -13.45 10.10 -9.20
N GLY A 175 -14.55 9.62 -9.77
CA GLY A 175 -15.81 10.34 -9.75
C GLY A 175 -16.41 10.34 -8.35
N ALA A 176 -17.14 11.39 -7.97
CA ALA A 176 -17.79 11.48 -6.66
C ALA A 176 -18.71 10.28 -6.35
N ASP A 177 -19.38 9.73 -7.37
CA ASP A 177 -20.27 8.57 -7.22
C ASP A 177 -19.51 7.26 -6.91
N ASP A 178 -18.22 7.17 -7.19
CA ASP A 178 -17.42 5.98 -6.89
C ASP A 178 -17.21 5.80 -5.39
N LEU A 179 -17.29 6.87 -4.59
CA LEU A 179 -17.17 6.80 -3.13
C LEU A 179 -18.30 5.97 -2.49
N ARG A 180 -19.45 5.86 -3.16
CA ARG A 180 -20.63 5.15 -2.65
C ARG A 180 -20.33 3.66 -2.49
N GLY A 181 -20.20 3.23 -1.24
CA GLY A 181 -19.87 1.84 -0.88
C GLY A 181 -18.37 1.53 -0.86
N ALA A 182 -17.52 2.47 -1.27
CA ALA A 182 -16.08 2.36 -1.21
C ALA A 182 -15.57 2.39 0.24
N VAL A 183 -16.12 3.26 1.09
CA VAL A 183 -15.64 3.51 2.48
C VAL A 183 -15.96 2.35 3.45
N ARG A 184 -16.46 1.20 2.99
CA ARG A 184 -16.71 0.07 3.88
C ARG A 184 -15.39 -0.57 4.29
N ALA A 185 -15.24 -0.80 5.60
CA ALA A 185 -14.21 -1.69 6.11
C ALA A 185 -14.37 -3.07 5.46
N ASP A 186 -13.25 -3.75 5.21
CA ASP A 186 -13.29 -5.12 4.73
C ASP A 186 -13.93 -6.07 5.76
N GLY A 187 -14.11 -7.33 5.39
CA GLY A 187 -14.68 -8.35 6.28
C GLY A 187 -13.90 -8.59 7.58
N ARG A 188 -12.71 -7.99 7.74
CA ARG A 188 -11.85 -8.07 8.92
C ARG A 188 -11.76 -6.75 9.69
N GLY A 189 -12.54 -5.74 9.31
CA GLY A 189 -12.61 -4.45 9.99
C GLY A 189 -11.48 -3.49 9.62
N ARG A 190 -10.61 -3.81 8.65
CA ARG A 190 -9.57 -2.89 8.18
C ARG A 190 -10.16 -1.89 7.20
N LEU A 191 -9.72 -0.65 7.32
CA LEU A 191 -10.12 0.42 6.43
C LEU A 191 -9.37 0.25 5.10
N ALA A 192 -10.10 0.04 4.01
CA ALA A 192 -9.48 0.08 2.67
C ALA A 192 -8.98 1.49 2.32
N ARG A 193 -9.54 2.53 2.99
CA ARG A 193 -9.19 3.94 2.81
C ARG A 193 -9.41 4.70 4.10
N ALA A 194 -8.56 5.68 4.39
CA ALA A 194 -8.67 6.54 5.57
C ALA A 194 -8.82 8.01 5.17
N ASN A 195 -9.77 8.71 5.79
CA ASN A 195 -9.85 10.17 5.68
C ASN A 195 -8.80 10.85 6.58
N ALA A 196 -8.65 12.18 6.47
CA ALA A 196 -7.62 12.92 7.18
C ALA A 196 -7.74 12.79 8.72
N ALA A 197 -8.96 12.62 9.26
CA ALA A 197 -9.16 12.42 10.68
C ALA A 197 -8.63 11.05 11.14
N ALA A 198 -8.89 9.99 10.37
CA ALA A 198 -8.35 8.66 10.63
C ALA A 198 -6.82 8.63 10.51
N VAL A 199 -6.23 9.32 9.53
CA VAL A 199 -4.77 9.43 9.40
C VAL A 199 -4.16 10.16 10.59
N ARG A 200 -4.78 11.24 11.07
CA ARG A 200 -4.33 11.94 12.28
C ARG A 200 -4.36 11.04 13.51
N ALA A 201 -5.40 10.24 13.66
CA ALA A 201 -5.50 9.26 14.75
C ALA A 201 -4.41 8.16 14.67
N LEU A 202 -3.89 7.84 13.48
CA LEU A 202 -2.75 6.92 13.33
C LEU A 202 -1.42 7.58 13.72
N LEU A 203 -1.27 8.89 13.51
CA LEU A 203 -0.09 9.65 13.95
C LEU A 203 -0.03 9.85 15.47
N ASP A 204 -1.21 9.90 16.11
CA ASP A 204 -1.34 10.05 17.57
C ASP A 204 -1.14 8.73 18.33
N GLN A 205 -1.18 7.58 17.63
CA GLN A 205 -0.89 6.28 18.21
C GLN A 205 0.63 6.03 18.20
N PRO A 206 1.23 5.56 19.30
CA PRO A 206 2.60 5.06 19.24
C PRO A 206 2.60 3.82 18.34
N ASP A 207 3.52 3.75 17.36
CA ASP A 207 3.76 2.57 16.53
C ASP A 207 4.33 1.44 17.41
N VAL A 208 3.48 0.82 18.22
CA VAL A 208 3.81 -0.33 19.05
C VAL A 208 3.33 -1.58 18.30
N PRO A 209 4.23 -2.44 17.79
CA PRO A 209 3.80 -3.75 17.35
C PRO A 209 3.22 -4.49 18.56
N PRO A 210 2.08 -5.21 18.42
CA PRO A 210 1.63 -6.10 19.48
C PRO A 210 2.67 -7.21 19.66
N LEU A 211 3.59 -7.02 20.60
CA LEU A 211 4.40 -8.11 21.14
C LEU A 211 3.52 -8.92 22.07
N GLU A 212 2.67 -9.79 21.52
CA GLU A 212 2.22 -10.97 22.26
C GLU A 212 3.30 -12.04 22.14
N ILE A 213 4.35 -11.88 22.96
CA ILE A 213 5.19 -13.01 23.35
C ILE A 213 4.72 -13.44 24.74
N GLY A 214 3.99 -14.57 24.81
CA GLY A 214 3.70 -15.27 26.06
C GLY A 214 2.31 -15.94 26.04
N GLY A 215 2.18 -17.26 26.19
CA GLY A 215 3.18 -18.28 26.48
C GLY A 215 2.61 -19.69 26.32
#